data_AF-A0A453GQH1-F1
#
_entry.id   AF-A0A453GQH1-F1
#
_cell.length_a   1.000
_cell.length_b   1.000
_cell.length_c   1.000
_cell.angle_alpha   90.00
_cell.angle_beta   90.00
_cell.angle_gamma   90.00
#
_symmetry.space_group_name_H-M   'P 1'
#
loop_
_entity.id
_entity.type
_entity.pdbx_description
1 polymer ?
#
loop_
_entity_poly.entity_id
_entity_poly.type
_entity_poly.pdbx_seq_one_letter_code
_entity_poly.pdbx_strand_id
1 'polypeptide(L)'
;TNGERKVHWISWDKMCESQKEGGLGFRDPEAFNQALLAKQAWRLYQRPSSLCARVLKARYYPHCSILNATSPTAGSFTFRSIIHGRE
;
A
#
# COMPACT_ATOMS: atom_id res chain seq x y z
N THR A 1 25.09 35.13 -15.65
CA THR A 1 24.43 33.97 -15.03
C THR A 1 22.95 34.05 -15.39
N ASN A 2 22.53 33.36 -16.46
CA ASN A 2 21.14 33.39 -16.93
C ASN A 2 20.19 33.01 -15.78
N GLY A 3 19.23 33.89 -15.47
CA GLY A 3 18.28 33.79 -14.35
C GLY A 3 17.23 32.68 -14.51
N GLU A 4 17.65 31.49 -14.92
CA GLU A 4 16.80 30.33 -15.03
C GLU A 4 16.44 29.83 -13.62
N ARG A 5 15.15 29.95 -13.26
CA ARG A 5 14.61 29.39 -12.00
C ARG A 5 14.78 27.88 -12.02
N LYS A 6 15.64 27.37 -11.14
CA LYS A 6 15.80 25.92 -10.92
C LYS A 6 14.67 25.40 -10.05
N VAL A 7 14.29 24.14 -10.27
CA VAL A 7 13.34 23.44 -9.38
C VAL A 7 13.98 23.27 -8.01
N HIS A 8 13.30 23.76 -6.98
CA HIS A 8 13.70 23.55 -5.59
C HIS A 8 13.13 22.22 -5.10
N TRP A 9 13.95 21.17 -5.14
CA TRP A 9 13.58 19.88 -4.58
C TRP A 9 13.51 19.96 -3.06
N ILE A 10 12.41 19.45 -2.50
CA ILE A 10 12.20 19.25 -1.06
C ILE A 10 12.00 17.75 -0.83
N SER A 11 12.47 17.22 0.30
CA SER A 11 12.26 15.82 0.66
C SER A 11 10.78 15.53 0.94
N TRP A 12 10.34 14.31 0.66
CA TRP A 12 8.97 13.88 0.96
C TRP A 12 8.62 14.03 2.44
N ASP A 13 9.55 13.71 3.34
CA ASP A 13 9.37 13.85 4.79
C ASP A 13 8.97 15.28 5.15
N LYS A 14 9.68 16.27 4.60
CA LYS A 14 9.39 17.70 4.82
C LYS A 14 8.10 18.15 4.13
N MET A 15 7.70 17.55 3.01
CA MET A 15 6.38 17.85 2.43
C MET A 15 5.24 17.35 3.32
N CYS A 16 5.45 16.23 4.03
CA CYS A 16 4.45 15.60 4.87
C CYS A 16 4.32 16.23 6.27
N GLU A 17 5.34 16.98 6.71
CA GLU A 17 5.25 17.81 7.91
C GLU A 17 4.05 18.77 7.85
N SER A 18 3.52 19.10 9.02
CA SER A 18 2.37 20.00 9.09
C SER A 18 2.74 21.40 8.59
N GLN A 19 1.76 22.15 8.10
CA GLN A 19 1.97 23.56 7.72
C GLN A 19 2.47 24.41 8.90
N LYS A 20 2.12 24.03 10.14
CA LYS A 20 2.59 24.71 11.35
C LYS A 20 4.08 24.48 11.62
N GLU A 21 4.61 23.35 11.16
CA GLU A 21 6.02 22.96 11.32
C GLU A 21 6.87 23.34 10.10
N GLY A 22 6.27 23.99 9.09
CA GLY A 22 6.98 24.45 7.90
C GLY A 22 6.94 23.46 6.72
N GLY A 23 6.12 22.42 6.80
CA GLY A 23 5.82 21.50 5.70
C GLY A 23 4.62 21.92 4.86
N LEU A 24 4.21 21.04 3.94
CA LEU A 24 3.06 21.27 3.05
C LEU A 24 1.77 20.60 3.54
N GLY A 25 1.85 19.80 4.61
CA GLY A 25 0.72 19.04 5.15
C GLY A 25 0.25 17.89 4.27
N PHE A 26 1.13 17.35 3.42
CA PHE A 26 0.82 16.17 2.63
C PHE A 26 0.73 14.93 3.50
N ARG A 27 -0.02 13.93 3.04
CA ARG A 27 -0.01 12.62 3.69
C ARG A 27 1.25 11.91 3.27
N ASP A 28 1.87 11.18 4.21
CA ASP A 28 2.93 10.25 3.88
C ASP A 28 2.42 9.23 2.83
N PRO A 29 2.99 9.24 1.62
CA PRO A 29 2.56 8.36 0.54
C PRO A 29 2.80 6.89 0.87
N GLU A 30 3.82 6.55 1.66
CA GLU A 30 4.11 5.17 2.06
C GLU A 30 3.01 4.65 2.99
N ALA A 31 2.77 5.32 4.11
CA ALA A 31 1.69 4.98 5.03
C ALA A 31 0.31 4.96 4.35
N PHE A 32 0.05 5.92 3.45
CA PHE A 32 -1.21 5.97 2.72
C PHE A 32 -1.38 4.76 1.78
N ASN A 33 -0.33 4.37 1.06
CA ASN A 33 -0.36 3.19 0.19
C ASN A 33 -0.50 1.89 0.99
N GLN A 34 0.20 1.77 2.13
CA GLN A 34 0.05 0.61 3.02
C GLN A 34 -1.40 0.49 3.50
N ALA A 35 -2.04 1.58 3.91
CA ALA A 35 -3.46 1.59 4.29
C ALA A 35 -4.40 1.19 3.14
N LEU A 36 -4.10 1.59 1.90
CA LEU A 36 -4.87 1.17 0.72
C LEU A 36 -4.72 -0.33 0.43
N LEU A 37 -3.54 -0.89 0.65
CA LEU A 37 -3.27 -2.32 0.54
C LEU A 37 -3.99 -3.11 1.64
N ALA A 38 -3.94 -2.63 2.89
CA ALA A 38 -4.71 -3.16 4.02
C ALA A 38 -6.21 -3.22 3.69
N LYS A 39 -6.74 -2.15 3.09
CA LYS A 39 -8.13 -2.08 2.63
C LYS A 39 -8.46 -3.14 1.58
N GLN A 40 -7.52 -3.53 0.72
CA GLN A 40 -7.75 -4.65 -0.20
C GLN A 40 -7.77 -5.98 0.53
N ALA A 41 -6.83 -6.24 1.45
CA ALA A 41 -6.84 -7.45 2.28
C ALA A 41 -8.17 -7.58 3.05
N TRP A 42 -8.65 -6.47 3.62
CA TRP A 42 -9.95 -6.40 4.30
C TRP A 42 -11.13 -6.71 3.39
N ARG A 43 -11.09 -6.26 2.13
CA ARG A 43 -12.13 -6.59 1.13
C ARG A 43 -12.13 -8.07 0.77
N LEU A 44 -10.96 -8.70 0.65
CA LEU A 44 -10.84 -10.14 0.40
C LEU A 44 -11.41 -10.95 1.57
N TYR A 45 -11.25 -10.44 2.80
CA TYR A 45 -11.84 -11.04 4.00
C TYR A 45 -13.37 -10.89 4.03
N GLN A 46 -13.89 -9.67 3.82
CA GLN A 46 -15.33 -9.41 3.92
C GLN A 46 -16.17 -9.93 2.76
N ARG A 47 -15.59 -10.06 1.55
CA ARG A 47 -16.31 -10.47 0.34
C ARG A 47 -15.71 -11.75 -0.27
N PRO A 48 -15.79 -12.88 0.43
CA PRO A 48 -15.17 -14.14 -0.01
C PRO A 48 -15.80 -14.72 -1.28
N SER A 49 -17.05 -14.36 -1.60
CA SER A 49 -17.76 -14.81 -2.80
C SER A 49 -17.34 -14.06 -4.08
N SER A 50 -16.63 -12.93 -3.94
CA SER A 50 -16.16 -12.16 -5.11
C SER A 50 -15.18 -12.99 -5.94
N LEU A 51 -15.20 -12.81 -7.27
CA LEU A 51 -14.29 -13.52 -8.17
C LEU A 51 -12.83 -13.33 -7.76
N CYS A 52 -12.44 -12.09 -7.43
CA CYS A 52 -11.09 -11.76 -6.97
C CYS A 52 -10.71 -12.55 -5.70
N ALA A 53 -11.57 -12.57 -4.68
CA ALA A 53 -11.30 -13.34 -3.46
C ALA A 53 -11.21 -14.84 -3.72
N ARG A 54 -12.06 -15.40 -4.58
CA ARG A 54 -12.04 -16.82 -4.94
C ARG A 54 -10.76 -17.20 -5.69
N VAL A 55 -10.36 -16.40 -6.67
CA VAL A 55 -9.15 -16.64 -7.49
C VAL A 55 -7.89 -16.53 -6.63
N LEU A 56 -7.78 -15.47 -5.83
CA LEU A 56 -6.61 -15.27 -4.96
C LEU A 56 -6.54 -16.34 -3.86
N LYS A 57 -7.68 -16.72 -3.26
CA LYS A 57 -7.75 -17.79 -2.28
C LYS A 57 -7.29 -19.12 -2.88
N ALA A 58 -7.86 -19.51 -4.02
CA ALA A 58 -7.51 -20.77 -4.67
C ALA A 58 -6.02 -20.84 -5.04
N ARG A 59 -5.42 -19.71 -5.44
CA ARG A 59 -4.02 -19.65 -5.87
C ARG A 59 -3.02 -19.57 -4.72
N TYR A 60 -3.31 -18.81 -3.67
CA TYR A 60 -2.30 -18.41 -2.68
C TYR A 60 -2.59 -18.85 -1.25
N TYR A 61 -3.85 -19.04 -0.87
CA TYR A 61 -4.22 -19.39 0.50
C TYR A 61 -5.47 -20.32 0.54
N PRO A 62 -5.42 -21.50 -0.12
CA PRO A 62 -6.62 -22.32 -0.32
C PRO A 62 -7.22 -22.86 0.98
N HIS A 63 -6.37 -23.13 1.98
CA HIS A 63 -6.75 -23.78 3.24
C HIS A 63 -6.87 -22.83 4.42
N CYS A 64 -6.67 -21.53 4.24
CA CYS A 64 -6.76 -20.55 5.32
C CYS A 64 -7.52 -19.28 4.88
N SER A 65 -7.61 -18.31 5.80
CA SER A 65 -8.12 -16.97 5.51
C SER A 65 -6.97 -16.06 5.09
N ILE A 66 -7.29 -14.93 4.45
CA ILE A 66 -6.29 -13.90 4.09
C ILE A 66 -5.54 -13.36 5.32
N LEU A 67 -6.12 -13.45 6.52
CA LEU A 67 -5.49 -13.03 7.78
C LEU A 67 -4.31 -13.92 8.15
N ASN A 68 -4.37 -15.21 7.80
CA ASN A 68 -3.34 -16.22 8.13
C ASN A 68 -2.51 -16.62 6.90
N ALA A 69 -2.70 -15.94 5.76
CA ALA A 69 -1.97 -16.25 4.55
C ALA A 69 -0.49 -15.87 4.70
N THR A 70 0.41 -16.71 4.21
CA THR A 70 1.85 -16.38 4.13
C THR A 70 2.15 -15.73 2.79
N SER A 71 3.29 -15.02 2.69
CA SER A 71 3.77 -14.43 1.45
C SER A 71 4.76 -15.39 0.77
N PRO A 72 4.33 -16.26 -0.16
CA PRO A 72 5.27 -17.13 -0.86
C PRO A 72 6.19 -16.31 -1.77
N THR A 73 7.47 -16.68 -1.84
CA THR A 73 8.48 -16.02 -2.68
C THR A 73 8.09 -16.01 -4.16
N ALA A 74 7.43 -17.07 -4.63
CA ALA A 74 6.87 -17.19 -5.98
C ALA A 74 5.48 -16.53 -6.15
N GLY A 75 4.99 -15.80 -5.14
CA GLY A 75 3.75 -15.05 -5.19
C GLY A 75 3.80 -13.92 -6.22
N SER A 76 2.65 -13.57 -6.82
CA SER A 76 2.59 -12.38 -7.68
C SER A 76 2.93 -11.14 -6.86
N PHE A 77 3.50 -10.13 -7.52
CA PHE A 77 3.79 -8.84 -6.88
C PHE A 77 2.54 -8.28 -6.18
N THR A 78 1.40 -8.29 -6.85
CA THR A 78 0.11 -7.85 -6.29
C THR A 78 -0.24 -8.58 -5.00
N PHE A 79 -0.13 -9.91 -4.95
CA PHE A 79 -0.47 -10.66 -3.75
C PHE A 79 0.50 -10.36 -2.60
N ARG A 80 1.80 -10.28 -2.91
CA ARG A 80 2.83 -9.91 -1.92
C ARG A 80 2.59 -8.51 -1.35
N SER A 81 2.18 -7.54 -2.18
CA SER A 81 1.81 -6.20 -1.71
C SER A 81 0.55 -6.21 -0.83
N ILE A 82 -0.45 -7.03 -1.14
CA ILE A 82 -1.64 -7.17 -0.29
C ILE A 82 -1.28 -7.79 1.07
N ILE A 83 -0.37 -8.77 1.10
CA ILE A 83 0.12 -9.34 2.36
C ILE A 83 0.94 -8.32 3.15
N HIS A 84 1.81 -7.55 2.47
CA HIS A 84 2.57 -6.47 3.11
C HIS A 84 1.65 -5.41 3.74
N GLY A 85 0.60 -4.96 3.02
CA GLY A 85 -0.34 -4.00 3.58
C GLY A 85 -1.25 -4.54 4.68
N ARG A 86 -1.38 -5.86 4.82
CA ARG A 86 -2.14 -6.48 5.91
C ARG A 86 -1.37 -6.42 7.24
N GLU A 87 -0.04 -6.41 7.17
CA GLU A 87 0.86 -6.27 8.33
C GLU A 87 0.94 -4.82 8.81
#